data_AF-A0A101GE57-F1
#
_entry.id   AF-A0A101GE57-F1
#
_cell.length_a   1.000
_cell.length_b   1.000
_cell.length_c   1.000
_cell.angle_alpha   90.00
_cell.angle_beta   90.00
_cell.angle_gamma   90.00
#
_symmetry.space_group_name_H-M   'P 1'
#
loop_
_entity.id
_entity.type
_entity.pdbx_description
1 polymer ?
#
loop_
_entity_poly.entity_id
_entity_poly.type
_entity_poly.pdbx_seq_one_letter_code
_entity_poly.pdbx_strand_id
1 'polypeptide(L)'
;MANFYTDNKSLKFYLSHPLMEKIIRLREFDYSEKNQYDYAPVDFEDALDSYDKVLEIIGEICGDIVAVNADDVDKEGPHLINNEVIYARGTQENLKAIKNAGLFGISLPRQYGGLNFSIVP
;
A
#
# COMPACT_ATOMS: atom_id res chain seq x y z
N MET A 1 15.03 -4.33 11.33
CA MET A 1 14.24 -3.55 10.36
C MET A 1 13.05 -3.00 11.09
N ALA A 2 12.72 -1.72 10.89
CA ALA A 2 11.50 -1.16 11.47
C ALA A 2 10.33 -1.48 10.54
N ASN A 3 9.22 -2.00 11.05
CA ASN A 3 8.05 -2.26 10.23
C ASN A 3 6.80 -1.73 10.93
N PHE A 4 6.35 -0.56 10.48
CA PHE A 4 5.27 0.16 11.14
C PHE A 4 3.89 -0.52 11.02
N TYR A 5 3.79 -1.59 10.23
CA TYR A 5 2.62 -2.44 10.19
C TYR A 5 2.70 -3.54 11.27
N THR A 6 3.76 -4.34 11.31
CA THR A 6 3.89 -5.44 12.28
C THR A 6 4.13 -4.97 13.70
N ASP A 7 4.73 -3.78 13.86
CA ASP A 7 4.98 -3.15 15.16
C ASP A 7 3.69 -2.54 15.76
N ASN A 8 2.61 -2.43 14.98
CA ASN A 8 1.32 -1.91 15.42
C ASN A 8 0.23 -2.98 15.32
N LYS A 9 0.04 -3.73 16.42
CA LYS A 9 -0.98 -4.79 16.52
C LYS A 9 -2.41 -4.31 16.21
N SER A 10 -2.71 -3.03 16.43
CA SER A 10 -4.03 -2.46 16.13
C SER A 10 -4.32 -2.41 14.63
N LEU A 11 -3.30 -2.31 13.77
CA LEU A 11 -3.51 -2.33 12.32
C LEU A 11 -3.95 -3.71 11.83
N LYS A 12 -3.36 -4.78 12.38
CA LYS A 12 -3.77 -6.16 12.07
C LYS A 12 -5.22 -6.44 12.47
N PHE A 13 -5.70 -5.80 13.54
CA PHE A 13 -7.09 -5.98 13.99
C PHE A 13 -8.12 -5.61 12.91
N TYR A 14 -7.86 -4.54 12.14
CA TYR A 14 -8.78 -4.10 11.08
C TYR A 14 -8.92 -5.12 9.94
N LEU A 15 -7.86 -5.87 9.62
CA LEU A 15 -7.95 -6.98 8.66
C LEU A 15 -8.74 -8.17 9.21
N SER A 16 -8.65 -8.42 10.51
CA SER A 16 -9.40 -9.50 11.17
C SER A 16 -10.84 -9.14 11.53
N HIS A 17 -11.33 -7.96 11.12
CA HIS A 17 -12.67 -7.53 11.47
C HIS A 17 -13.74 -8.42 10.82
N PRO A 18 -14.82 -8.81 11.53
CA PRO A 18 -15.83 -9.74 10.99
C PRO A 18 -16.50 -9.30 9.67
N LEU A 19 -16.49 -7.99 9.37
CA LEU A 19 -17.03 -7.46 8.12
C LEU A 19 -16.10 -7.64 6.92
N MET A 20 -14.82 -7.95 7.13
CA MET A 20 -13.84 -8.05 6.04
C MET A 20 -14.20 -9.11 5.02
N GLU A 21 -14.75 -10.24 5.45
CA GLU A 21 -15.20 -11.29 4.52
C GLU A 21 -16.24 -10.76 3.53
N LYS A 22 -17.23 -10.02 4.03
CA LYS A 22 -18.26 -9.41 3.18
C LYS A 22 -17.69 -8.31 2.29
N ILE A 23 -16.80 -7.48 2.84
CA ILE A 23 -16.19 -6.35 2.13
C ILE A 23 -15.31 -6.86 1.00
N ILE A 24 -14.40 -7.79 1.26
CA ILE A 24 -13.51 -8.40 0.26
C ILE A 24 -14.34 -9.09 -0.82
N ARG A 25 -15.33 -9.91 -0.44
CA ARG A 25 -16.17 -10.61 -1.41
C ARG A 25 -16.88 -9.65 -2.37
N LEU A 26 -17.41 -8.53 -1.86
CA LEU A 26 -18.02 -7.49 -2.69
C LEU A 26 -16.98 -6.78 -3.57
N ARG A 27 -15.79 -6.50 -3.02
CA ARG A 27 -14.72 -5.83 -3.76
C ARG A 27 -14.18 -6.67 -4.91
N GLU A 28 -14.04 -7.97 -4.68
CA GLU A 28 -13.53 -8.95 -5.64
C GLU A 28 -14.61 -9.48 -6.59
N PHE A 29 -15.84 -8.95 -6.53
CA PHE A 29 -16.98 -9.40 -7.33
C PHE A 29 -17.12 -10.93 -7.29
N ASP A 30 -17.18 -11.49 -6.08
CA ASP A 30 -17.20 -12.93 -5.82
C ASP A 30 -16.03 -13.69 -6.49
N TYR A 31 -14.85 -13.07 -6.51
CA TYR A 31 -13.60 -13.63 -7.08
C TYR A 31 -13.70 -13.95 -8.58
N SER A 32 -14.50 -13.20 -9.32
CA SER A 32 -14.75 -13.42 -10.75
C SER A 32 -13.51 -13.22 -11.63
N GLU A 33 -12.51 -12.50 -11.13
CA GLU A 33 -11.27 -12.17 -11.83
C GLU A 33 -10.15 -13.22 -11.67
N LYS A 34 -10.34 -14.27 -10.84
CA LYS A 34 -9.30 -15.25 -10.50
C LYS A 34 -8.66 -16.00 -11.68
N ASN A 35 -9.38 -16.13 -12.79
CA ASN A 35 -8.87 -16.77 -14.02
C ASN A 35 -8.38 -15.75 -15.06
N GLN A 36 -8.49 -14.46 -14.77
CA GLN A 36 -8.14 -13.36 -15.68
C GLN A 36 -6.77 -12.75 -15.32
N TYR A 37 -6.40 -12.79 -14.03
CA TYR A 37 -5.13 -12.28 -13.53
C TYR A 37 -4.49 -13.28 -12.58
N ASP A 38 -3.19 -13.53 -12.74
CA ASP A 38 -2.43 -14.51 -11.95
C ASP A 38 -2.38 -14.18 -10.44
N TYR A 39 -2.62 -12.91 -10.08
CA TYR A 39 -2.59 -12.39 -8.72
C TYR A 39 -3.98 -12.02 -8.19
N ALA A 40 -5.05 -12.36 -8.92
CA ALA A 40 -6.42 -12.17 -8.43
C ALA A 40 -6.75 -13.26 -7.40
N PRO A 41 -7.23 -12.90 -6.20
CA PRO A 41 -7.55 -13.87 -5.16
C PRO A 41 -8.60 -14.88 -5.61
N VAL A 42 -8.42 -16.14 -5.21
CA VAL A 42 -9.38 -17.22 -5.52
C VAL A 42 -10.51 -17.34 -4.50
N ASP A 43 -10.24 -16.90 -3.26
CA ASP A 43 -11.15 -16.92 -2.11
C ASP A 43 -10.74 -15.86 -1.06
N PHE A 44 -11.45 -15.86 0.07
CA PHE A 44 -11.24 -14.89 1.15
C PHE A 44 -9.88 -15.03 1.83
N GLU A 45 -9.41 -16.24 2.06
CA GLU A 45 -8.15 -16.49 2.77
C GLU A 45 -6.96 -16.05 1.92
N ASP A 46 -7.00 -16.33 0.61
CA ASP A 46 -6.01 -15.86 -0.36
C ASP A 46 -5.98 -14.33 -0.46
N ALA A 47 -7.16 -13.68 -0.45
CA ALA A 47 -7.26 -12.23 -0.44
C ALA A 47 -6.68 -11.63 0.85
N LEU A 48 -6.96 -12.23 2.00
CA LEU A 48 -6.49 -11.77 3.30
C LEU A 48 -4.97 -11.92 3.45
N ASP A 49 -4.40 -13.04 2.99
CA ASP A 49 -2.95 -13.29 2.97
C ASP A 49 -2.24 -12.29 2.04
N SER A 50 -2.81 -12.04 0.85
CA SER A 50 -2.34 -10.99 -0.05
C SER A 50 -2.34 -9.61 0.62
N TYR A 51 -3.38 -9.29 1.39
CA TYR A 51 -3.46 -8.01 2.10
C TYR A 51 -2.40 -7.88 3.20
N ASP A 52 -2.18 -8.93 4.00
CA ASP A 52 -1.16 -8.92 5.05
C ASP A 52 0.24 -8.70 4.45
N LYS A 53 0.57 -9.38 3.35
CA LYS A 53 1.86 -9.23 2.64
C LYS A 53 2.07 -7.83 2.06
N VAL A 54 1.05 -7.27 1.41
CA VAL A 54 1.14 -5.91 0.85
C VAL A 54 1.33 -4.88 1.97
N LEU A 55 0.62 -5.04 3.09
CA LEU A 55 0.76 -4.15 4.25
C LEU A 55 2.11 -4.33 4.97
N GLU A 56 2.68 -5.53 4.98
CA GLU A 56 4.04 -5.77 5.46
C GLU A 56 5.07 -4.99 4.65
N ILE A 57 4.98 -5.02 3.32
CA ILE A 57 5.85 -4.25 2.42
C ILE A 57 5.67 -2.73 2.66
N ILE A 58 4.43 -2.26 2.80
CA ILE A 58 4.15 -0.85 3.12
C ILE A 58 4.78 -0.48 4.46
N GLY A 59 4.66 -1.34 5.47
CA GLY A 59 5.20 -1.11 6.81
C GLY A 59 6.73 -1.01 6.82
N GLU A 60 7.42 -1.84 6.03
CA GLU A 60 8.87 -1.81 5.85
C GLU A 60 9.30 -0.51 5.16
N ILE A 61 8.66 -0.13 4.05
CA ILE A 61 8.95 1.15 3.36
C ILE A 61 8.75 2.34 4.30
N CYS A 62 7.68 2.31 5.10
CA CYS A 62 7.40 3.35 6.09
C CYS A 62 8.51 3.44 7.14
N GLY A 63 8.97 2.30 7.68
CA GLY A 63 9.94 2.25 8.76
C GLY A 63 11.37 2.55 8.31
N ASP A 64 11.80 1.98 7.18
CA ASP A 64 13.20 2.03 6.77
C ASP A 64 13.54 3.16 5.80
N ILE A 65 12.54 3.69 5.08
CA ILE A 65 12.75 4.75 4.07
C ILE A 65 12.06 6.03 4.51
N VAL A 66 10.74 6.00 4.69
CA VAL A 66 9.96 7.23 4.95
C VAL A 66 10.31 7.85 6.29
N ALA A 67 10.39 7.04 7.36
CA ALA A 67 10.71 7.53 8.69
C ALA A 67 12.14 8.06 8.80
N VAL A 68 13.10 7.42 8.13
CA VAL A 68 14.51 7.87 8.09
C VAL A 68 14.63 9.21 7.39
N ASN A 69 13.89 9.41 6.30
CA ASN A 69 13.90 10.65 5.52
C ASN A 69 13.07 11.79 6.14
N ALA A 70 12.26 11.53 7.17
CA ALA A 70 11.26 12.48 7.66
C ALA A 70 11.87 13.80 8.16
N ASP A 71 12.94 13.74 8.95
CA ASP A 71 13.62 14.92 9.51
C ASP A 71 14.28 15.78 8.43
N ASP A 72 14.95 15.14 7.45
CA ASP A 72 15.57 15.84 6.32
C ASP A 72 14.53 16.51 5.41
N VAL A 73 13.41 15.82 5.15
CA VAL A 73 12.32 16.36 4.31
C VAL A 73 11.70 17.61 4.94
N ASP A 74 11.50 17.62 6.26
CA ASP A 74 10.94 18.79 6.97
C ASP A 74 11.90 19.98 6.95
N LYS A 75 13.21 19.72 7.09
CA LYS A 75 14.25 20.76 7.07
C LYS A 75 14.49 21.36 5.68
N GLU A 76 14.54 20.53 4.64
CA GLU A 76 14.84 20.96 3.27
C GLU A 76 13.62 21.62 2.63
N GLY A 77 12.46 20.95 2.71
CA GLY A 77 11.23 21.37 2.04
C GLY A 77 11.34 21.41 0.50
N PRO A 78 10.23 21.70 -0.20
CA PRO A 78 10.26 21.88 -1.66
C PRO A 78 10.79 23.28 -2.04
N HIS A 79 11.37 23.39 -3.23
CA HIS A 79 11.83 24.64 -3.82
C HIS A 79 11.10 24.96 -5.12
N LEU A 80 10.82 26.24 -5.39
CA LEU A 80 10.29 26.68 -6.66
C LEU A 80 11.44 27.21 -7.53
N ILE A 81 11.75 26.50 -8.62
CA ILE A 81 12.81 26.88 -9.57
C ILE A 81 12.20 26.95 -10.95
N ASN A 82 12.33 28.09 -11.63
CA ASN A 82 11.81 28.28 -13.00
C ASN A 82 10.33 27.91 -13.16
N ASN A 83 9.49 28.26 -12.17
CA ASN A 83 8.07 27.94 -12.14
C ASN A 83 7.75 26.43 -12.05
N GLU A 84 8.73 25.60 -11.64
CA GLU A 84 8.59 24.18 -11.35
C GLU A 84 8.92 23.90 -9.88
N VAL A 85 8.13 23.02 -9.24
CA VAL A 85 8.37 22.59 -7.86
C VAL A 85 9.36 21.43 -7.87
N ILE A 86 10.51 21.64 -7.23
CA ILE A 86 11.51 20.62 -6.97
C ILE A 86 11.32 20.12 -5.55
N TYR A 87 10.96 18.84 -5.40
CA TYR A 87 10.81 18.22 -4.09
C TYR A 87 12.16 18.00 -3.40
N ALA A 88 12.16 18.04 -2.06
CA ALA A 88 13.30 17.62 -1.24
C ALA A 88 13.80 16.23 -1.64
N ARG A 89 15.10 15.97 -1.47
CA ARG A 89 15.70 14.67 -1.84
C ARG A 89 14.96 13.49 -1.21
N GLY A 90 14.69 13.57 0.10
CA GLY A 90 13.99 12.50 0.82
C GLY A 90 12.57 12.26 0.30
N THR A 91 11.86 13.29 -0.15
CA THR A 91 10.53 13.14 -0.77
C THR A 91 10.62 12.38 -2.09
N GLN A 92 11.62 12.70 -2.92
CA GLN A 92 11.83 11.99 -4.19
C GLN A 92 12.17 10.51 -3.96
N GLU A 93 13.00 10.22 -2.96
CA GLU A 93 13.34 8.85 -2.55
C GLU A 93 12.12 8.08 -2.05
N ASN A 94 11.28 8.70 -1.21
CA ASN A 94 10.03 8.11 -0.72
C ASN A 94 9.09 7.78 -1.89
N LEU A 95 8.88 8.73 -2.82
CA LEU A 95 8.03 8.53 -3.99
C LEU A 95 8.57 7.41 -4.89
N LYS A 96 9.89 7.33 -5.07
CA LYS A 96 10.54 6.27 -5.84
C LYS A 96 10.35 4.90 -5.21
N ALA A 97 10.47 4.78 -3.89
CA ALA A 97 10.25 3.51 -3.17
C ALA A 97 8.80 3.01 -3.36
N ILE A 98 7.82 3.89 -3.15
CA ILE A 98 6.39 3.57 -3.33
C ILE A 98 6.10 3.17 -4.79
N LYS A 99 6.70 3.88 -5.76
CA LYS A 99 6.56 3.57 -7.20
C LYS A 99 7.12 2.21 -7.55
N ASN A 100 8.34 1.90 -7.08
CA ASN A 100 9.00 0.63 -7.36
C ASN A 100 8.25 -0.56 -6.75
N ALA A 101 7.60 -0.34 -5.60
CA ALA A 101 6.75 -1.35 -4.97
C ALA A 101 5.35 -1.49 -5.61
N GLY A 102 5.01 -0.68 -6.62
CA GLY A 102 3.71 -0.74 -7.30
C GLY A 102 2.52 -0.24 -6.48
N LEU A 103 2.75 0.54 -5.42
CA LEU A 103 1.75 0.83 -4.39
C LEU A 103 0.85 2.04 -4.69
N PHE A 104 1.20 2.90 -5.67
CA PHE A 104 0.38 4.08 -6.01
C PHE A 104 -1.05 3.74 -6.47
N GLY A 105 -1.24 2.56 -7.05
CA GLY A 105 -2.50 2.08 -7.59
C GLY A 105 -3.16 0.99 -6.77
N ILE A 106 -2.81 0.84 -5.48
CA ILE A 106 -3.22 -0.30 -4.64
C ILE A 106 -4.72 -0.60 -4.71
N SER A 107 -5.58 0.43 -4.62
CA SER A 107 -7.02 0.28 -4.68
C SER A 107 -7.61 0.32 -6.10
N LEU A 108 -6.81 0.60 -7.14
CA LEU A 108 -7.34 0.67 -8.50
C LEU A 108 -7.74 -0.73 -8.99
N PRO A 109 -8.77 -0.82 -9.87
CA PRO A 109 -9.10 -2.07 -10.56
C PRO A 109 -7.92 -2.67 -11.32
N ARG A 110 -7.86 -4.01 -11.42
CA ARG A 110 -6.78 -4.74 -12.08
C ARG A 110 -6.59 -4.39 -13.55
N GLN A 111 -7.68 -4.04 -14.25
CA GLN A 111 -7.64 -3.55 -15.63
C GLN A 111 -6.79 -2.28 -15.83
N TYR A 112 -6.50 -1.53 -14.76
CA TYR A 112 -5.62 -0.36 -14.78
C TYR A 112 -4.26 -0.61 -14.12
N GLY A 113 -3.91 -1.87 -13.84
CA GLY A 113 -2.67 -2.27 -13.18
C GLY A 113 -2.67 -2.09 -11.66
N GLY A 114 -3.84 -1.96 -11.02
CA GLY A 114 -3.97 -1.95 -9.57
C GLY A 114 -4.17 -3.34 -8.96
N LEU A 115 -4.29 -3.42 -7.64
CA LEU A 115 -4.50 -4.68 -6.92
C LEU A 115 -5.97 -4.96 -6.57
N ASN A 116 -6.87 -4.03 -6.91
CA ASN A 116 -8.26 -4.03 -6.46
C ASN A 116 -8.42 -4.09 -4.92
N PHE A 117 -7.39 -3.64 -4.19
CA PHE A 117 -7.34 -3.73 -2.74
C PHE A 117 -8.54 -3.03 -2.09
N SER A 118 -9.22 -3.73 -1.18
CA SER A 118 -10.35 -3.16 -0.46
C SER A 118 -9.89 -2.16 0.57
N ILE A 119 -10.63 -1.07 0.67
CA ILE A 119 -10.50 -0.17 1.81
C ILE A 119 -10.97 -0.96 3.05
N VAL A 120 -10.20 -0.85 4.14
CA VAL A 120 -10.51 -1.45 5.45
C VAL A 120 -11.94 -1.10 5.93
N PRO A 121 -12.52 -1.84 6.89
CA PRO A 121 -13.89 -1.60 7.37
C PRO A 121 -14.13 -0.20 7.89
#